data_AF-A0A1I6EAJ2-F1
#
_entry.id   AF-A0A1I6EAJ2-F1
#
_cell.length_a   1.000
_cell.length_b   1.000
_cell.length_c   1.000
_cell.angle_alpha   90.00
_cell.angle_beta   90.00
_cell.angle_gamma   90.00
#
_symmetry.space_group_name_H-M   'P 1'
#
loop_
_entity.id
_entity.type
_entity.pdbx_description
1 polymer ?
#
loop_
_entity_poly.entity_id
_entity_poly.type
_entity_poly.pdbx_seq_one_letter_code
_entity_poly.pdbx_strand_id
1 'polypeptide(L)' 'MNEREKRIMELEEQIADLKKRLPAHSVKPAMISRLEELEEELERLKDKE' A
#
# COMPACT_ATOMS: atom_id res chain seq x y z
N MET A 1 -17.98 -9.65 -3.01
CA MET A 1 -16.60 -9.34 -2.64
C MET A 1 -15.75 -10.59 -2.79
N ASN A 2 -15.06 -10.71 -3.92
CA ASN A 2 -14.14 -11.80 -4.19
C ASN A 2 -12.83 -11.62 -3.38
N GLU A 3 -11.98 -12.65 -3.34
CA GLU A 3 -10.74 -12.59 -2.57
C GLU A 3 -9.78 -11.49 -3.06
N ARG A 4 -9.82 -11.18 -4.36
CA ARG A 4 -9.06 -10.08 -4.98
C ARG A 4 -9.50 -8.71 -4.43
N GLU A 5 -10.79 -8.42 -4.41
CA GLU A 5 -11.35 -7.18 -3.87
C GLU A 5 -11.01 -7.02 -2.39
N LYS A 6 -11.06 -8.12 -1.61
CA LYS A 6 -10.65 -8.09 -0.20
C LYS A 6 -9.19 -7.71 -0.06
N ARG A 7 -8.33 -8.32 -0.87
CA ARG A 7 -6.89 -8.03 -0.85
C ARG A 7 -6.58 -6.59 -1.26
N ILE A 8 -7.27 -6.07 -2.28
CA ILE A 8 -7.17 -4.67 -2.71
C ILE A 8 -7.52 -3.73 -1.55
N MET A 9 -8.64 -3.97 -0.86
CA MET A 9 -9.05 -3.14 0.28
C MET A 9 -8.05 -3.22 1.45
N GLU A 10 -7.51 -4.40 1.76
CA GLU A 10 -6.47 -4.56 2.78
C GLU A 10 -5.18 -3.81 2.44
N LEU A 11 -4.78 -3.80 1.16
CA LEU A 11 -3.59 -3.08 0.71
C LEU A 11 -3.80 -1.56 0.76
N GLU A 12 -4.97 -1.08 0.32
CA GLU A 12 -5.33 0.34 0.40
C GLU A 12 -5.34 0.84 1.85
N GLU A 13 -5.88 0.05 2.78
CA GLU A 13 -5.88 0.38 4.21
C GLU A 13 -4.46 0.44 4.78
N GLN A 14 -3.61 -0.54 4.47
CA GLN A 14 -2.21 -0.56 4.90
C GLN A 14 -1.41 0.63 4.34
N ILE A 15 -1.61 0.97 3.07
CA ILE A 15 -1.01 2.14 2.42
C ILE A 15 -1.45 3.44 3.12
N ALA A 16 -2.74 3.58 3.40
CA ALA A 16 -3.28 4.77 4.05
C ALA A 16 -2.77 4.93 5.49
N ASP A 17 -2.70 3.83 6.26
CA ASP A 17 -2.13 3.85 7.61
C ASP A 17 -0.63 4.17 7.59
N LEU A 18 0.13 3.56 6.67
CA LEU A 18 1.57 3.79 6.54
C LEU A 18 1.86 5.25 6.13
N LYS A 19 1.09 5.81 5.18
CA LYS A 19 1.18 7.23 4.78
C LYS A 19 0.84 8.17 5.94
N LYS A 20 -0.17 7.85 6.77
CA LYS A 20 -0.53 8.66 7.95
C LYS A 20 0.54 8.65 9.03
N ARG A 21 1.25 7.53 9.20
CA ARG A 21 2.33 7.38 10.20
C ARG A 21 3.67 7.91 9.72
N LEU A 22 3.78 8.29 8.44
CA LEU A 22 5.01 8.76 7.85
C LEU A 22 5.39 10.13 8.44
N PRO A 23 6.57 10.28 9.06
CA PRO A 23 6.98 11.56 9.62
C PRO A 23 7.30 12.55 8.49
N ALA A 24 6.61 13.69 8.44
CA ALA A 24 6.78 14.72 7.40
C ALA A 24 8.22 15.24 7.23
N HIS A 25 9.05 15.10 8.27
CA HIS A 25 10.43 15.61 8.30
C HIS A 25 11.49 14.52 8.44
N SER A 26 11.11 13.25 8.55
CA SER A 26 12.06 12.14 8.75
C SER A 26 11.52 10.87 8.15
N VAL A 27 11.30 10.90 6.84
CA VAL A 27 10.80 9.75 6.09
C VAL A 27 11.85 8.64 6.14
N LYS A 28 11.52 7.54 6.82
CA LYS A 28 12.44 6.40 6.95
C LYS A 28 12.48 5.64 5.61
N PRO A 29 13.67 5.38 5.03
CA PRO A 29 13.79 4.63 3.77
C PRO A 29 13.06 3.28 3.79
N ALA A 30 13.10 2.58 4.93
CA ALA A 30 12.37 1.33 5.12
C ALA A 30 10.84 1.48 5.02
N MET A 31 10.28 2.63 5.44
CA MET A 31 8.85 2.90 5.30
C MET A 31 8.48 3.27 3.86
N ILE A 32 9.38 3.97 3.14
CA ILE A 32 9.18 4.27 1.72
C ILE A 32 9.20 2.97 0.91
N SER A 33 10.24 2.14 1.09
CA SER A 33 10.34 0.86 0.40
C SER A 33 9.12 -0.02 0.65
N ARG A 34 8.64 -0.07 1.90
CA ARG A 34 7.42 -0.80 2.27
C ARG A 34 6.18 -0.24 1.58
N LEU A 35 6.10 1.08 1.44
CA LEU A 35 4.99 1.75 0.76
C LEU A 35 5.00 1.42 -0.73
N GLU A 36 6.16 1.52 -1.38
CA GLU A 36 6.35 1.18 -2.79
C GLU A 36 5.97 -0.28 -3.07
N GLU A 37 6.37 -1.22 -2.20
CA GLU A 37 5.98 -2.64 -2.32
C GLU A 37 4.46 -2.83 -2.26
N LEU A 38 3.78 -2.15 -1.34
CA LEU A 38 2.33 -2.24 -1.19
C LEU A 38 1.60 -1.60 -2.38
N GLU A 39 2.08 -0.45 -2.86
CA GLU A 39 1.52 0.24 -4.03
C GLU A 39 1.71 -0.60 -5.31
N GLU A 40 2.86 -1.24 -5.48
CA GLU A 40 3.13 -2.13 -6.62
C GLU A 40 2.28 -3.41 -6.58
N GLU A 41 2.06 -4.00 -5.39
CA GLU A 41 1.12 -5.14 -5.23
C GLU A 41 -0.31 -4.72 -5.56
N LEU A 42 -0.73 -3.54 -5.08
CA LEU A 42 -2.06 -2.98 -5.37
C LEU A 42 -2.25 -2.73 -6.86
N GLU A 43 -1.26 -2.13 -7.53
CA GLU A 43 -1.29 -1.87 -8.97
C GLU A 43 -1.38 -3.18 -9.75
N ARG A 44 -0.56 -4.18 -9.44
CA ARG A 44 -0.64 -5.51 -10.08
C ARG A 44 -2.00 -6.18 -9.90
N LEU A 45 -2.64 -5.98 -8.74
CA LEU A 45 -3.97 -6.49 -8.48
C LEU A 45 -5.07 -5.67 -9.14
N LYS A 46 -4.82 -4.43 -9.59
CA LYS A 46 -5.79 -3.62 -10.34
C LYS A 46 -5.60 -3.77 -11.85
N ASP A 47 -4.36 -3.83 -12.33
CA ASP A 47 -3.98 -3.88 -13.74
C ASP A 47 -4.29 -5.21 -14.43
N LYS A 48 -4.43 -6.31 -13.67
CA LYS A 48 -4.88 -7.62 -14.20
C LYS A 48 -6.38 -7.66 -14.57
N GLU A 49 -6.92 -6.62 -15.17
CA GLU A 49 -8.26 -6.59 -15.80
C GLU A 49 -8.19 -6.54 -17.32
#